data_AF-A0A427FC32-F1
#
_entry.id   AF-A0A427FC32-F1
#
_cell.length_a   1.000
_cell.length_b   1.000
_cell.length_c   1.000
_cell.angle_alpha   90.00
_cell.angle_beta   90.00
_cell.angle_gamma   90.00
#
_symmetry.space_group_name_H-M   'P 1'
#
loop_
_entity.id
_entity.type
_entity.pdbx_description
1 polymer ?
#
loop_
_entity_poly.entity_id
_entity_poly.type
_entity_poly.pdbx_seq_one_letter_code
_entity_poly.pdbx_strand_id
1 'polypeptide(L)'
;MSLNSEMHEVYLSMPMEAGLMPELKGLPFWARMTHEIMMAEDPAKITVLAKAGKLERFLKQKQEALSVQARKMEREWRKLNPLEADADYLRRSIWMNHGKQAVREQLISELAKSFKTPTEH
;
A
#
# COMPACT_ATOMS: atom_id res chain seq x y z
N MET A 1 26.44 -14.68 -11.31
CA MET A 1 25.23 -14.40 -12.09
C MET A 1 24.16 -13.91 -11.12
N SER A 2 23.85 -12.61 -11.13
CA SER A 2 22.84 -12.01 -10.26
C SER A 2 21.51 -11.93 -10.99
N LEU A 3 20.68 -12.95 -10.83
CA LEU A 3 19.28 -12.91 -11.24
C LEU A 3 18.48 -13.56 -10.12
N ASN A 4 17.46 -12.86 -9.64
CA ASN A 4 16.34 -13.35 -8.81
C ASN A 4 16.22 -12.84 -7.36
N SER A 5 17.07 -11.94 -6.88
CA SER A 5 16.88 -11.42 -5.50
C SER A 5 15.89 -10.25 -5.39
N GLU A 6 15.68 -9.45 -6.45
CA GLU A 6 14.81 -8.26 -6.36
C GLU A 6 13.32 -8.54 -6.59
N MET A 7 12.97 -9.68 -7.21
CA MET A 7 11.57 -10.06 -7.39
C MET A 7 10.95 -10.71 -6.16
N HIS A 8 11.72 -11.35 -5.27
CA HIS A 8 11.14 -12.15 -4.20
C HIS A 8 10.48 -11.33 -3.08
N GLU A 9 10.95 -10.13 -2.80
CA GLU A 9 10.31 -9.26 -1.78
C GLU A 9 9.01 -8.59 -2.27
N VAL A 10 8.79 -8.49 -3.59
CA VAL A 10 7.58 -7.87 -4.15
C VAL A 10 6.41 -8.87 -4.21
N TYR A 11 6.69 -10.17 -4.20
CA TYR A 11 5.68 -11.22 -4.37
C TYR A 11 5.05 -11.72 -3.06
N LEU A 12 5.74 -11.59 -1.92
CA LEU A 12 5.27 -12.15 -0.64
C LEU A 12 4.21 -11.29 0.08
N SER A 13 3.72 -10.23 -0.54
CA SER A 13 2.60 -9.42 -0.01
C SER A 13 1.48 -9.18 -1.04
N MET A 14 1.33 -10.05 -2.05
CA MET A 14 0.24 -9.92 -3.02
C MET A 14 -1.02 -10.66 -2.53
N PRO A 15 -2.17 -9.97 -2.39
CA PRO A 15 -3.46 -10.62 -2.55
C PRO A 15 -3.51 -11.20 -3.97
N MET A 16 -3.86 -12.48 -4.09
CA MET A 16 -3.84 -13.28 -5.33
C MET A 16 -4.64 -12.71 -6.52
N GLU A 17 -5.42 -11.64 -6.34
CA GLU A 17 -6.27 -11.04 -7.37
C GLU A 17 -5.54 -10.01 -8.25
N ALA A 18 -4.41 -9.45 -7.79
CA ALA A 18 -3.66 -8.42 -8.52
C ALA A 18 -3.01 -8.93 -9.83
N GLY A 19 -2.74 -10.25 -9.91
CA GLY A 19 -2.17 -10.89 -11.10
C GLY A 19 -3.16 -11.10 -12.24
N LEU A 20 -4.47 -10.95 -11.99
CA LEU A 20 -5.54 -11.23 -12.95
C LEU A 20 -6.16 -9.96 -13.57
N MET A 21 -5.72 -8.77 -13.16
CA MET A 21 -6.24 -7.50 -13.68
C MET A 21 -5.22 -6.85 -14.62
N PRO A 22 -5.41 -6.91 -15.96
CA PRO A 22 -4.48 -6.30 -16.91
C PRO A 22 -4.35 -4.77 -16.72
N GLU A 23 -5.37 -4.12 -16.15
CA GLU A 23 -5.39 -2.69 -15.83
C GLU A 23 -4.45 -2.29 -14.67
N LEU A 24 -4.02 -3.27 -13.86
CA LEU A 24 -3.08 -3.05 -12.75
C LEU A 24 -1.62 -3.26 -13.13
N LYS A 25 -1.36 -3.76 -14.36
CA LYS A 25 -0.01 -4.09 -14.81
C LYS A 25 0.81 -2.81 -14.97
N GLY A 26 1.90 -2.71 -14.21
CA GLY A 26 2.79 -1.53 -14.21
C GLY A 26 2.43 -0.45 -13.18
N LEU A 27 1.34 -0.60 -12.43
CA LEU A 27 1.01 0.33 -11.35
C LEU A 27 1.83 0.04 -10.08
N PRO A 28 2.33 1.10 -9.42
CA PRO A 28 3.06 0.96 -8.16
C PRO A 28 2.13 0.51 -7.01
N PHE A 29 2.71 0.04 -5.90
CA PHE A 29 1.99 -0.65 -4.82
C PHE A 29 0.73 0.07 -4.32
N TRP A 30 0.83 1.35 -3.96
CA TRP A 30 -0.29 2.10 -3.41
C TRP A 30 -1.38 2.41 -4.44
N ALA A 31 -1.02 2.56 -5.71
CA ALA A 31 -2.01 2.65 -6.79
C ALA A 31 -2.81 1.34 -6.93
N ARG A 32 -2.14 0.18 -6.91
CA ARG A 32 -2.81 -1.14 -6.95
C ARG A 32 -3.70 -1.36 -5.74
N MET A 33 -3.17 -1.15 -4.53
CA MET A 33 -3.95 -1.27 -3.29
C MET A 33 -5.16 -0.33 -3.28
N THR A 34 -5.01 0.90 -3.76
CA THR A 34 -6.13 1.83 -3.87
C THR A 34 -7.21 1.29 -4.79
N HIS A 35 -6.84 0.77 -5.96
CA HIS A 35 -7.80 0.19 -6.89
C HIS A 35 -8.52 -1.03 -6.30
N GLU A 36 -7.78 -1.94 -5.66
CA GLU A 36 -8.35 -3.13 -5.01
C GLU A 36 -9.34 -2.74 -3.88
N ILE A 37 -8.96 -1.80 -3.03
CA ILE A 37 -9.83 -1.32 -1.95
C ILE A 37 -11.05 -0.60 -2.51
N MET A 38 -10.90 0.19 -3.58
CA MET A 38 -12.05 0.80 -4.24
C MET A 38 -12.97 -0.25 -4.85
N MET A 39 -12.45 -1.33 -5.43
CA MET A 39 -13.28 -2.42 -5.95
C MET A 39 -14.11 -3.08 -4.84
N ALA A 40 -13.50 -3.24 -3.65
CA ALA A 40 -14.17 -3.86 -2.50
C ALA A 40 -15.18 -2.93 -1.81
N GLU A 41 -14.86 -1.64 -1.68
CA GLU A 41 -15.61 -0.70 -0.82
C GLU A 41 -16.51 0.28 -1.62
N ASP A 42 -16.10 0.69 -2.83
CA ASP A 42 -16.83 1.66 -3.67
C ASP A 42 -16.55 1.43 -5.18
N PRO A 43 -17.06 0.32 -5.76
CA PRO A 43 -16.86 0.00 -7.17
C PRO A 43 -17.55 1.01 -8.10
N ALA A 44 -18.57 1.73 -7.62
CA ALA A 44 -19.25 2.77 -8.38
C ALA A 44 -18.29 3.92 -8.72
N LYS A 45 -17.45 4.33 -7.77
CA LYS A 45 -16.45 5.38 -7.99
C LYS A 45 -15.39 5.01 -9.03
N ILE A 46 -15.00 3.75 -9.12
CA ILE A 46 -14.12 3.28 -10.22
C ILE A 46 -14.81 3.52 -11.55
N THR A 47 -16.07 3.11 -11.68
CA THR A 47 -16.85 3.28 -12.91
C THR A 47 -16.98 4.75 -13.31
N VAL A 48 -17.26 5.64 -12.34
CA VAL A 48 -17.36 7.09 -12.57
C VAL A 48 -16.03 7.67 -13.04
N LEU A 49 -14.93 7.33 -12.36
CA LEU A 49 -13.59 7.81 -12.72
C LEU A 49 -13.12 7.26 -14.07
N ALA A 50 -13.43 6.00 -14.39
CA ALA A 50 -13.12 5.37 -15.66
C ALA A 50 -13.88 6.04 -16.81
N LYS A 51 -15.20 6.23 -16.66
CA LYS A 51 -16.04 6.96 -17.65
C LYS A 51 -15.54 8.38 -17.88
N ALA A 52 -15.02 9.03 -16.84
CA ALA A 52 -14.44 10.37 -16.94
C ALA A 52 -12.98 10.40 -17.46
N GLY A 53 -12.36 9.25 -17.74
CA GLY A 53 -10.95 9.18 -18.13
C GLY A 53 -9.97 9.66 -17.05
N LYS A 54 -10.38 9.67 -15.78
CA LYS A 54 -9.62 10.22 -14.63
C LYS A 54 -9.02 9.16 -13.72
N LEU A 55 -9.36 7.89 -13.91
CA LEU A 55 -8.96 6.78 -13.01
C LEU A 55 -7.44 6.69 -12.85
N GLU A 56 -6.68 6.65 -13.94
CA GLU A 56 -5.22 6.54 -13.87
C GLU A 56 -4.57 7.71 -13.11
N ARG A 57 -5.01 8.94 -13.39
CA ARG A 57 -4.51 10.14 -12.69
C ARG A 57 -4.83 10.07 -11.20
N PHE A 58 -6.04 9.65 -10.85
CA PHE A 58 -6.45 9.48 -9.45
C PHE A 58 -5.58 8.44 -8.73
N LEU A 59 -5.32 7.29 -9.35
CA LEU A 59 -4.47 6.25 -8.78
C LEU A 59 -3.02 6.71 -8.62
N LYS A 60 -2.47 7.47 -9.57
CA LYS A 60 -1.13 8.10 -9.45
C LYS A 60 -1.06 9.11 -8.30
N GLN A 61 -2.08 9.94 -8.13
CA GLN A 61 -2.15 10.88 -7.00
C GLN A 61 -2.22 10.14 -5.65
N LYS A 62 -3.01 9.06 -5.57
CA LYS A 62 -3.09 8.22 -4.39
C LYS A 62 -1.77 7.52 -4.10
N GLN A 63 -1.06 7.05 -5.13
CA GLN A 63 0.27 6.50 -4.98
C GLN A 63 1.23 7.48 -4.30
N GLU A 64 1.30 8.71 -4.80
CA GLU A 64 2.24 9.71 -4.27
C GLU A 64 1.89 10.08 -2.83
N ALA A 65 0.61 10.40 -2.57
CA ALA A 65 0.14 10.80 -1.24
C ALA A 65 0.40 9.71 -0.19
N LEU A 66 0.02 8.45 -0.48
CA LEU A 66 0.19 7.33 0.44
C LEU A 66 1.67 6.97 0.63
N SER A 67 2.50 7.13 -0.40
CA SER A 67 3.95 6.93 -0.27
C SER A 67 4.58 7.94 0.70
N VAL A 68 4.19 9.21 0.61
CA VAL A 68 4.66 10.27 1.52
C VAL A 68 4.17 10.01 2.93
N GLN A 69 2.89 9.65 3.09
CA GLN A 69 2.29 9.34 4.39
C GLN A 69 2.97 8.13 5.04
N ALA A 70 3.23 7.06 4.28
CA ALA A 70 3.92 5.88 4.76
C ALA A 70 5.32 6.21 5.30
N ARG A 71 6.12 6.99 4.56
CA ARG A 71 7.46 7.41 5.01
C ARG A 71 7.41 8.28 6.26
N LYS A 72 6.38 9.12 6.40
CA LYS A 72 6.18 9.93 7.62
C LYS A 72 5.85 9.04 8.81
N MET A 73 4.88 8.14 8.66
CA MET A 73 4.45 7.24 9.72
C MET A 73 5.55 6.24 10.11
N GLU A 74 6.34 5.75 9.17
CA GLU A 74 7.47 4.87 9.46
C GLU A 74 8.52 5.59 10.33
N ARG A 75 8.81 6.87 10.04
CA ARG A 75 9.70 7.67 10.89
C ARG A 75 9.15 7.84 12.30
N GLU A 76 7.85 8.08 12.45
CA GLU A 76 7.19 8.17 13.76
C GLU A 76 7.21 6.83 14.50
N TRP A 77 6.88 5.73 13.81
CA TRP A 77 6.92 4.39 14.38
C TRP A 77 8.31 4.03 14.92
N ARG A 78 9.37 4.37 14.19
CA ARG A 78 10.76 4.14 14.64
C ARG A 78 11.15 4.94 15.87
N LYS A 79 10.58 6.13 16.07
CA LYS A 79 10.79 6.93 17.30
C LYS A 79 10.12 6.27 18.51
N LEU A 80 8.94 5.69 18.30
CA LEU A 80 8.16 5.01 19.34
C LEU A 80 8.70 3.61 19.68
N ASN A 81 9.36 2.97 18.72
CA ASN A 81 9.89 1.62 18.85
C ASN A 81 11.41 1.65 18.62
N PRO A 82 12.21 2.20 19.56
CA PRO A 82 13.65 2.24 19.39
C PRO A 82 14.24 0.82 19.35
N LEU A 83 15.22 0.62 18.47
CA LEU A 83 15.99 -0.62 18.43
C LEU A 83 17.25 -0.46 19.30
N GLU A 84 17.62 -1.52 20.02
CA GLU A 84 18.85 -1.56 20.80
C GLU A 84 20.09 -1.30 19.92
N ALA A 85 21.06 -0.56 20.46
CA ALA A 85 22.23 -0.13 19.71
C ALA A 85 23.11 -1.30 19.23
N ASP A 86 23.13 -2.40 20.00
CA ASP A 86 23.87 -3.64 19.77
C ASP A 86 23.06 -4.71 19.01
N ALA A 87 21.86 -4.37 18.53
CA ALA A 87 21.05 -5.31 17.75
C ALA A 87 21.82 -5.85 16.54
N ASP A 88 21.78 -7.18 16.36
CA ASP A 88 22.37 -7.86 15.23
C ASP A 88 21.65 -7.55 13.91
N TYR A 89 22.20 -8.04 12.80
CA TYR A 89 21.66 -7.82 11.47
C TYR A 89 20.22 -8.34 11.31
N LEU A 90 19.92 -9.51 11.88
CA LEU A 90 18.61 -10.15 11.76
C LEU A 90 17.54 -9.33 12.50
N ARG A 91 17.83 -8.92 13.74
CA ARG A 91 16.95 -8.08 14.56
C ARG A 91 16.69 -6.73 13.89
N ARG A 92 17.71 -6.12 13.26
CA ARG A 92 17.54 -4.89 12.46
C ARG A 92 16.60 -5.09 11.29
N SER A 93 16.77 -6.19 10.54
CA SER A 93 15.90 -6.51 9.40
C SER A 93 14.45 -6.74 9.83
N ILE A 94 14.23 -7.54 10.88
CA ILE A 94 12.91 -7.79 11.45
C ILE A 94 12.25 -6.48 11.90
N TRP A 95 13.00 -5.64 12.62
CA TRP A 95 12.51 -4.34 13.09
C TRP A 95 12.12 -3.41 11.94
N MET A 96 12.93 -3.32 10.88
CA MET A 96 12.59 -2.53 9.68
C MET A 96 11.32 -3.07 9.00
N ASN A 97 11.17 -4.39 8.90
CA ASN A 97 10.02 -5.01 8.28
C ASN A 97 8.74 -4.81 9.10
N HIS A 98 8.82 -4.93 10.44
CA HIS A 98 7.70 -4.63 11.33
C HIS A 98 7.24 -3.18 11.19
N GLY A 99 8.16 -2.22 11.13
CA GLY A 99 7.81 -0.81 10.93
C GLY A 99 7.08 -0.56 9.61
N LYS A 100 7.56 -1.16 8.52
CA LYS A 100 6.88 -1.08 7.21
C LYS A 100 5.50 -1.74 7.24
N GLN A 101 5.37 -2.91 7.87
CA GLN A 101 4.12 -3.66 7.93
C GLN A 101 3.06 -2.92 8.77
N ALA A 102 3.41 -2.47 9.98
CA ALA A 102 2.49 -1.76 10.86
C ALA A 102 1.92 -0.49 10.19
N VAL A 103 2.80 0.27 9.52
CA VAL A 103 2.38 1.47 8.77
C VAL A 103 1.48 1.11 7.58
N ARG A 104 1.79 0.04 6.85
CA ARG A 104 0.98 -0.41 5.72
C ARG A 104 -0.43 -0.80 6.15
N GLU A 105 -0.54 -1.61 7.21
CA GLU A 105 -1.83 -2.07 7.74
C GLU A 105 -2.69 -0.89 8.19
N GLN A 106 -2.10 0.09 8.89
CA GLN A 106 -2.82 1.28 9.30
C GLN A 106 -3.31 2.10 8.08
N LEU A 107 -2.45 2.35 7.11
CA LEU A 107 -2.82 3.11 5.91
C LEU A 107 -3.89 2.41 5.06
N ILE A 108 -3.82 1.08 4.93
CA ILE A 108 -4.86 0.29 4.25
C ILE A 108 -6.19 0.44 4.97
N SER A 109 -6.21 0.35 6.30
CA SER A 109 -7.42 0.54 7.10
C SER A 109 -8.01 1.94 6.94
N GLU A 110 -7.19 2.99 7.03
CA GLU A 110 -7.60 4.38 6.82
C GLU A 110 -8.13 4.61 5.40
N LEU A 111 -7.47 4.03 4.40
CA LEU A 111 -7.88 4.12 3.00
C LEU A 111 -9.23 3.45 2.76
N ALA A 112 -9.45 2.24 3.29
CA ALA A 112 -10.73 1.54 3.21
C ALA A 112 -11.85 2.36 3.87
N LYS A 113 -11.60 2.91 5.06
CA LYS A 113 -12.56 3.82 5.74
C LYS A 113 -12.89 5.06 4.90
N SER A 114 -11.94 5.58 4.11
CA SER A 114 -12.18 6.75 3.24
C SER A 114 -13.09 6.45 2.03
N PHE A 115 -13.26 5.18 1.68
CA PHE A 115 -14.14 4.74 0.58
C PHE A 115 -15.47 4.20 1.07
N LYS A 116 -15.58 3.79 2.33
CA LYS A 116 -16.88 3.49 2.96
C LYS A 116 -17.74 4.77 2.96
N THR A 117 -18.77 4.79 2.14
CA THR A 117 -19.85 5.78 2.27
C THR A 117 -20.44 5.69 3.67
N PRO A 118 -20.69 6.80 4.38
CA PRO A 118 -21.42 6.73 5.64
C PRO A 118 -22.82 6.24 5.30
N THR A 119 -23.13 4.99 5.63
CA THR A 119 -24.51 4.56 5.82
C THR A 119 -25.04 5.38 6.98
N GLU A 120 -25.82 6.42 6.66
CA GLU A 120 -26.65 7.13 7.61
C GLU A 120 -27.48 6.10 8.39
N HIS A 121 -27.46 6.21 9.72
CA HIS A 121 -28.33 5.47 10.63
C HIS A 121 -29.75 6.02 10.57
#